data_AF-A0A2I1H062-F1
#
_entry.id   AF-A0A2I1H062-F1
#
_cell.length_a   1.000
_cell.length_b   1.000
_cell.length_c   1.000
_cell.angle_alpha   90.00
_cell.angle_beta   90.00
_cell.angle_gamma   90.00
#
_symmetry.space_group_name_H-M   'P 1'
#
loop_
_entity.id
_entity.type
_entity.pdbx_description
1 polymer ?
#
loop_
_entity_poly.entity_id
_entity_poly.type
_entity_poly.pdbx_seq_one_letter_code
_entity_poly.pdbx_strand_id
1 'polypeptide(L)'
;MQLIKYCLQSLYLDQVRSVNIINFEWDNDEILAYSQRNLAIARGEDIVYDLTKIEMELASILVFEKVYIETQPDSQLYLEVFPYHLELFQGHMRILSEIKDLISQEPIPIEKVNLLGFSKNSGLQHALEPALDNASEILSSLEILLCFVKRTAVGDREKSIKNYVSQWMKLSSLNEHERFSKMLKVDLRLKHLVSLYELVEEQVADVKIKYIHEKYKEELSADMKMAITNSVDFEQQTTMKKAIPAEAFALALKRFMLRYLTLENQKEKEPLYHYLRDNNTLNFWPSTVPEELINELFPENLLVANTYEAYTFIIKKTRTKQQAKQAKAKQAKPAKPGRRKPDEFIDNM
;
A
#
# COMPACT_ATOMS: atom_id res chain seq x y z
N MET A 1 20.77 44.77 27.56
CA MET A 1 19.65 44.42 26.67
C MET A 1 19.13 43.05 27.11
N GLN A 2 18.15 43.03 28.01
CA GLN A 2 17.53 41.77 28.48
C GLN A 2 16.54 41.31 27.41
N LEU A 3 16.82 40.18 26.77
CA LEU A 3 15.87 39.47 25.93
C LEU A 3 14.74 38.94 26.83
N ILE A 4 13.58 39.59 26.76
CA ILE A 4 12.34 39.02 27.31
C ILE A 4 12.01 37.80 26.44
N LYS A 5 12.30 36.60 26.95
CA LYS A 5 11.82 35.35 26.35
C LYS A 5 10.34 35.22 26.66
N TYR A 6 9.49 35.58 25.71
CA TYR A 6 8.08 35.20 25.72
C TYR A 6 8.03 33.68 25.50
N CYS A 7 7.79 32.91 26.55
CA CYS A 7 7.43 31.50 26.41
C CYS A 7 5.99 31.44 25.91
N LEU A 8 5.83 31.40 24.58
CA LEU A 8 4.54 31.10 23.96
C LEU A 8 4.18 29.65 24.30
N GLN A 9 2.96 29.46 24.80
CA GLN A 9 2.41 28.12 24.97
C GLN A 9 2.16 27.52 23.58
N SER A 10 2.51 26.26 23.39
CA SER A 10 2.23 25.52 22.15
C SER A 10 0.95 24.73 22.24
N LEU A 11 0.16 24.69 21.15
CA LEU A 11 -1.02 23.83 20.99
C LEU A 11 -1.13 23.30 19.56
N TYR A 12 -1.71 22.11 19.39
CA TYR A 12 -2.11 21.61 18.07
C TYR A 12 -3.41 22.26 17.59
N LEU A 13 -3.58 22.38 16.27
CA LEU A 13 -4.72 23.08 15.67
C LEU A 13 -6.08 22.52 16.08
N ASP A 14 -6.18 21.21 16.37
CA ASP A 14 -7.41 20.55 16.84
C ASP A 14 -7.77 20.90 18.30
N GLN A 15 -6.86 21.51 19.04
CA GLN A 15 -7.02 21.94 20.43
C GLN A 15 -7.19 23.46 20.57
N VAL A 16 -6.93 24.21 19.50
CA VAL A 16 -7.00 25.67 19.46
C VAL A 16 -8.46 26.15 19.57
N ARG A 17 -8.69 27.15 20.42
CA ARG A 17 -9.97 27.87 20.52
C ARG A 17 -9.84 29.25 19.88
N SER A 18 -10.96 29.92 19.59
CA SER A 18 -10.97 31.27 18.98
C SER A 18 -10.12 32.29 19.74
N VAL A 19 -10.09 32.22 21.07
CA VAL A 19 -9.28 33.10 21.94
C VAL A 19 -7.77 32.96 21.71
N ASN A 20 -7.32 31.79 21.26
CA ASN A 20 -5.91 31.48 21.02
C ASN A 20 -5.41 31.99 19.66
N ILE A 21 -6.32 32.41 18.77
CA ILE A 21 -6.02 32.90 17.43
C ILE A 21 -5.97 34.43 17.46
N ILE A 22 -5.06 35.01 16.67
CA ILE A 22 -5.05 36.44 16.41
C ILE A 22 -6.18 36.73 15.43
N ASN A 23 -7.27 37.29 15.92
CA ASN A 23 -8.38 37.76 15.12
C ASN A 23 -8.55 39.27 15.38
N PHE A 24 -8.23 40.09 14.40
CA PHE A 24 -8.19 41.55 14.56
C PHE A 24 -8.82 42.23 13.35
N GLU A 25 -9.69 43.19 13.63
CA GLU A 25 -10.32 44.06 12.64
C GLU A 25 -9.86 45.51 12.88
N TRP A 26 -9.56 46.21 11.79
CA TRP A 26 -9.08 47.59 11.83
C TRP A 26 -10.26 48.56 11.93
N ASP A 27 -10.76 48.77 13.15
CA ASP A 27 -11.93 49.65 13.35
C ASP A 27 -11.62 50.98 14.05
N ASN A 28 -10.41 51.19 14.57
CA ASN A 28 -10.08 52.41 15.34
C ASN A 28 -8.67 52.96 15.05
N ASP A 29 -8.59 54.29 14.84
CA ASP A 29 -7.34 55.07 14.75
C ASP A 29 -6.63 55.24 16.12
N GLU A 30 -7.07 54.55 17.17
CA GLU A 30 -6.52 54.64 18.53
C GLU A 30 -5.02 54.32 18.59
N ILE A 31 -4.52 53.47 17.69
CA ILE A 31 -3.10 53.16 17.56
C ILE A 31 -2.28 54.38 17.07
N LEU A 32 -2.90 55.26 16.28
CA LEU A 32 -2.30 56.51 15.79
C LEU A 32 -2.31 57.64 16.83
N ALA A 33 -2.96 57.42 17.98
CA ALA A 33 -2.96 58.37 19.11
C ALA A 33 -1.56 58.59 19.70
N TYR A 34 -0.61 57.68 19.43
CA TYR A 34 0.80 57.79 19.84
C TYR A 34 1.66 58.57 18.83
N SER A 35 1.06 59.58 18.20
CA SER A 35 1.71 60.53 17.31
C SER A 35 1.91 61.87 18.01
N GLN A 36 3.06 62.49 17.79
CA GLN A 36 3.41 63.81 18.33
C GLN A 36 3.96 64.69 17.21
N ARG A 37 3.82 66.01 17.36
CA ARG A 37 4.47 66.96 16.45
C ARG A 37 5.97 67.05 16.77
N ASN A 38 6.78 67.14 15.73
CA ASN A 38 8.21 67.30 15.91
C ASN A 38 8.52 68.68 16.50
N LEU A 39 9.16 68.69 17.68
CA LEU A 39 9.49 69.92 18.42
C LEU A 39 10.78 70.61 17.91
N ALA A 40 11.47 70.05 16.92
CA ALA A 40 12.66 70.66 16.33
C ALA A 40 12.32 71.93 15.53
N ILE A 41 13.25 72.89 15.52
CA ILE A 41 13.11 74.17 14.81
C ILE A 41 12.76 73.91 13.34
N ALA A 42 11.71 74.59 12.85
CA ALA A 42 11.18 74.49 11.48
C ALA A 42 10.63 73.10 11.06
N ARG A 43 10.35 72.20 12.02
CA ARG A 43 9.78 70.86 11.75
C ARG A 43 8.40 70.62 12.37
N GLY A 44 7.72 71.66 12.85
CA GLY A 44 6.44 71.53 13.57
C GLY A 44 5.29 70.88 12.76
N GLU A 45 5.41 70.81 11.44
CA GLU A 45 4.44 70.10 10.58
C GLU A 45 4.72 68.59 10.50
N ASP A 46 5.92 68.13 10.85
CA ASP A 46 6.27 66.71 10.85
C ASP A 46 5.58 65.98 12.00
N ILE A 47 4.99 64.83 11.69
CA ILE A 47 4.41 63.92 12.68
C ILE A 47 5.45 62.83 13.00
N VAL A 48 5.75 62.64 14.28
CA VAL A 48 6.64 61.61 14.80
C VAL A 48 5.81 60.60 15.57
N TYR A 49 5.94 59.32 15.24
CA TYR A 49 5.26 58.23 15.93
C TYR A 49 6.19 57.59 16.95
N ASP A 50 5.67 57.32 18.14
CA ASP A 50 6.36 56.47 19.11
C ASP A 50 6.14 55.00 18.73
N LEU A 51 6.98 54.49 17.84
CA LEU A 51 6.90 53.11 17.34
C LEU A 51 7.08 52.09 18.47
N THR A 52 7.85 52.41 19.51
CA THR A 52 8.06 51.48 20.63
C THR A 52 6.78 51.32 21.43
N LYS A 53 6.06 52.42 21.65
CA LYS A 53 4.78 52.40 22.35
C LYS A 53 3.69 51.73 21.53
N ILE A 54 3.62 52.03 20.23
CA ILE A 54 2.71 51.38 19.29
C ILE A 54 2.94 49.86 19.26
N GLU A 55 4.20 49.42 19.17
CA GLU A 55 4.58 48.01 19.18
C GLU A 55 4.15 47.32 20.49
N MET A 56 4.36 47.98 21.63
CA MET A 56 4.01 47.42 22.95
C MET A 56 2.50 47.23 23.11
N GLU A 57 1.71 48.21 22.70
CA GLU A 57 0.24 48.15 22.75
C GLU A 57 -0.29 47.07 21.79
N LEU A 58 0.23 47.01 20.56
CA LEU A 58 -0.12 45.99 19.58
C LEU A 58 0.26 44.58 20.06
N ALA A 59 1.44 44.40 20.65
CA ALA A 59 1.85 43.12 21.21
C ALA A 59 0.94 42.70 22.37
N SER A 60 0.52 43.64 23.22
CA SER A 60 -0.41 43.36 24.31
C SER A 60 -1.81 42.98 23.83
N ILE A 61 -2.31 43.61 22.76
CA ILE A 61 -3.67 43.35 22.24
C ILE A 61 -3.70 42.07 21.40
N LEU A 62 -2.70 41.90 20.53
CA LEU A 62 -2.72 40.87 19.49
C LEU A 62 -2.02 39.59 19.89
N VAL A 63 -0.94 39.67 20.66
CA VAL A 63 -0.01 38.54 20.88
C VAL A 63 -0.07 38.01 22.31
N PHE A 64 -0.50 38.82 23.28
CA PHE A 64 -0.63 38.40 24.67
C PHE A 64 -1.59 37.20 24.81
N GLU A 65 -1.16 36.20 25.59
CA GLU A 65 -1.88 34.92 25.80
C GLU A 65 -2.21 34.11 24.53
N LYS A 66 -1.63 34.47 23.38
CA LYS A 66 -1.73 33.66 22.17
C LYS A 66 -0.79 32.47 22.24
N VAL A 67 -1.14 31.45 21.47
CA VAL A 67 -0.42 30.19 21.42
C VAL A 67 0.32 30.05 20.11
N TYR A 68 1.44 29.36 20.15
CA TYR A 68 2.08 28.85 18.95
C TYR A 68 1.31 27.62 18.47
N ILE A 69 0.79 27.67 17.24
CA ILE A 69 0.11 26.52 16.64
C ILE A 69 1.18 25.59 16.07
N GLU A 70 1.31 24.40 16.65
CA GLU A 70 2.31 23.41 16.23
C GLU A 70 1.82 22.60 15.03
N THR A 71 2.77 22.20 14.19
CA THR A 71 2.54 21.18 13.16
C THR A 71 2.50 19.79 13.79
N GLN A 72 1.88 18.84 13.10
CA GLN A 72 1.86 17.45 13.55
C GLN A 72 3.29 16.89 13.69
N PRO A 73 3.53 15.96 14.63
CA PRO A 73 4.82 15.28 14.74
C PRO A 73 5.25 14.68 13.39
N ASP A 74 6.52 14.88 13.02
CA ASP A 74 7.11 14.39 11.77
C ASP A 74 6.48 14.92 10.47
N SER A 75 5.69 16.01 10.54
CA SER A 75 5.02 16.63 9.40
C SER A 75 5.11 18.16 9.43
N GLN A 76 5.09 18.78 8.25
CA GLN A 76 4.97 20.24 8.09
C GLN A 76 3.51 20.71 8.09
N LEU A 77 2.55 19.79 8.24
CA LEU A 77 1.12 20.07 8.17
C LEU A 77 0.55 20.28 9.57
N TYR A 78 -0.42 21.20 9.70
CA TYR A 78 -1.11 21.47 10.97
C TYR A 78 -2.22 20.45 11.29
N LEU A 79 -2.74 19.76 10.27
CA LEU A 79 -3.76 18.72 10.41
C LEU A 79 -3.22 17.37 9.95
N GLU A 80 -3.80 16.31 10.52
CA GLU A 80 -3.56 14.94 10.07
C GLU A 80 -4.10 14.77 8.63
N VAL A 81 -3.28 14.21 7.74
CA VAL A 81 -3.73 13.85 6.39
C VAL A 81 -4.63 12.63 6.51
N PHE A 82 -5.87 12.76 6.08
CA PHE A 82 -6.78 11.62 5.96
C PHE A 82 -6.58 10.95 4.59
N PRO A 83 -6.03 9.72 4.52
CA PRO A 83 -5.91 9.01 3.26
C PRO A 83 -7.29 8.49 2.83
N TYR A 84 -7.73 8.85 1.62
CA TYR A 84 -8.86 8.17 0.99
C TYR A 84 -8.45 6.75 0.56
N HIS A 85 -9.42 5.85 0.38
CA HIS A 85 -9.14 4.43 0.11
C HIS A 85 -8.26 4.19 -1.15
N LEU A 86 -8.46 4.99 -2.21
CA LEU A 86 -7.62 4.97 -3.43
C LEU A 86 -6.24 5.63 -3.25
N GLU A 87 -6.06 6.40 -2.18
CA GLU A 87 -4.82 7.11 -1.86
C GLU A 87 -4.06 6.42 -0.73
N LEU A 88 -4.55 5.25 -0.26
CA LEU A 88 -3.92 4.53 0.84
C LEU A 88 -2.44 4.29 0.54
N PHE A 89 -2.12 3.87 -0.69
CA PHE A 89 -0.73 3.66 -1.09
C PHE A 89 -0.04 4.92 -1.63
N GLN A 90 -0.73 6.06 -1.76
CA GLN A 90 -0.09 7.36 -2.03
C GLN A 90 0.49 7.98 -0.75
N GLY A 91 -0.27 7.95 0.35
CA GLY A 91 0.16 8.51 1.64
C GLY A 91 0.71 7.48 2.64
N HIS A 92 0.31 6.21 2.50
CA HIS A 92 0.62 5.11 3.41
C HIS A 92 1.10 3.86 2.66
N MET A 93 2.00 4.05 1.70
CA MET A 93 2.54 2.96 0.86
C MET A 93 3.14 1.79 1.66
N ARG A 94 3.54 2.07 2.91
CA ARG A 94 4.13 1.14 3.88
C ARG A 94 3.14 0.61 4.93
N ILE A 95 1.83 0.87 4.81
CA ILE A 95 0.86 0.45 5.83
C ILE A 95 0.92 -1.05 6.15
N LEU A 96 1.19 -1.88 5.15
CA LEU A 96 1.32 -3.32 5.34
C LEU A 96 2.58 -3.69 6.15
N SER A 97 3.71 -2.99 5.96
CA SER A 97 4.91 -3.23 6.78
C SER A 97 4.71 -2.68 8.19
N GLU A 98 4.14 -1.48 8.32
CA GLU A 98 3.84 -0.89 9.62
C GLU A 98 2.94 -1.80 10.47
N ILE A 99 1.93 -2.43 9.86
CA ILE A 99 1.07 -3.40 10.56
C ILE A 99 1.82 -4.69 10.88
N LYS A 100 2.72 -5.16 10.02
CA LYS A 100 3.59 -6.31 10.33
C LYS A 100 4.52 -6.04 11.51
N ASP A 101 4.99 -4.80 11.65
CA ASP A 101 5.83 -4.35 12.76
C ASP A 101 5.03 -4.22 14.06
N LEU A 102 3.77 -3.77 13.97
CA LEU A 102 2.85 -3.66 15.12
C LEU A 102 2.32 -5.04 15.60
N ILE A 103 1.99 -5.93 14.66
CA ILE A 103 1.36 -7.21 14.92
C ILE A 103 2.00 -8.28 14.03
N SER A 104 2.65 -9.27 14.65
CA SER A 104 3.20 -10.43 13.93
C SER A 104 2.10 -11.14 13.10
N GLN A 105 2.25 -11.10 11.77
CA GLN A 105 1.29 -11.66 10.82
C GLN A 105 1.57 -13.14 10.52
N GLU A 106 0.51 -13.90 10.26
CA GLU A 106 0.52 -15.31 9.88
C GLU A 106 -0.35 -15.53 8.63
N PRO A 107 0.02 -16.47 7.74
CA PRO A 107 -0.80 -16.80 6.58
C PRO A 107 -2.14 -17.41 7.01
N ILE A 108 -3.19 -17.16 6.22
CA ILE A 108 -4.50 -17.78 6.46
C ILE A 108 -4.39 -19.30 6.21
N PRO A 109 -4.84 -20.14 7.17
CA PRO A 109 -4.89 -21.59 6.96
C PRO A 109 -5.71 -21.95 5.71
N ILE A 110 -5.23 -22.92 4.93
CA ILE A 110 -5.83 -23.31 3.63
C ILE A 110 -7.32 -23.64 3.76
N GLU A 111 -7.71 -24.31 4.85
CA GLU A 111 -9.11 -24.64 5.16
C GLU A 111 -9.99 -23.39 5.23
N LYS A 112 -9.49 -22.30 5.83
CA LYS A 112 -10.20 -21.02 5.95
C LYS A 112 -10.21 -20.24 4.64
N VAL A 113 -9.17 -20.37 3.81
CA VAL A 113 -9.12 -19.77 2.46
C VAL A 113 -10.29 -20.27 1.60
N ASN A 114 -10.56 -21.57 1.63
CA ASN A 114 -11.66 -22.17 0.88
C ASN A 114 -13.03 -21.68 1.38
N LEU A 115 -13.20 -21.48 2.70
CA LEU A 115 -14.43 -20.94 3.29
C LEU A 115 -14.72 -19.49 2.90
N LEU A 116 -13.67 -18.73 2.59
CA LEU A 116 -13.80 -17.37 2.08
C LEU A 116 -14.18 -17.33 0.59
N GLY A 117 -14.28 -18.49 -0.08
CA GLY A 117 -14.63 -18.59 -1.49
C GLY A 117 -13.45 -18.38 -2.45
N PHE A 118 -12.20 -18.44 -1.96
CA PHE A 118 -11.01 -18.38 -2.80
C PHE A 118 -10.55 -19.81 -3.14
N SER A 119 -10.57 -20.16 -4.43
CA SER A 119 -10.07 -21.44 -4.93
C SER A 119 -8.56 -21.33 -5.24
N LYS A 120 -7.71 -22.07 -4.51
CA LYS A 120 -6.27 -22.19 -4.79
C LYS A 120 -5.97 -23.27 -5.84
N ASN A 121 -6.67 -23.27 -6.97
CA ASN A 121 -6.31 -24.16 -8.07
C ASN A 121 -5.08 -23.60 -8.82
N SER A 122 -3.90 -23.69 -8.18
CA SER A 122 -2.55 -23.44 -8.72
C SER A 122 -2.30 -22.07 -9.37
N GLY A 123 -1.16 -21.47 -9.03
CA GLY A 123 -0.69 -20.23 -9.63
C GLY A 123 -0.89 -20.20 -11.14
N LEU A 124 -1.44 -19.08 -11.62
CA LEU A 124 -1.60 -18.72 -13.04
C LEU A 124 -2.83 -19.27 -13.80
N GLN A 125 -3.71 -20.06 -13.16
CA GLN A 125 -5.00 -20.49 -13.76
C GLN A 125 -6.18 -19.50 -13.55
N HIS A 126 -5.92 -18.25 -13.19
CA HIS A 126 -6.97 -17.21 -13.06
C HIS A 126 -7.38 -16.61 -14.42
N ALA A 127 -8.00 -17.41 -15.28
CA ALA A 127 -8.67 -16.89 -16.46
C ALA A 127 -10.16 -17.24 -16.56
N LEU A 128 -10.72 -18.07 -15.66
CA LEU A 128 -12.06 -18.61 -15.88
C LEU A 128 -12.93 -18.89 -14.64
N GLU A 129 -12.50 -18.51 -13.43
CA GLU A 129 -13.44 -18.48 -12.29
C GLU A 129 -14.00 -17.07 -12.14
N PRO A 130 -15.31 -16.91 -11.82
CA PRO A 130 -15.90 -15.59 -11.68
C PRO A 130 -15.14 -14.85 -10.58
N ALA A 131 -14.61 -13.67 -10.95
CA ALA A 131 -14.04 -12.74 -9.99
C ALA A 131 -15.03 -12.58 -8.83
N LEU A 132 -14.51 -12.50 -7.61
CA LEU A 132 -15.35 -12.26 -6.45
C LEU A 132 -16.21 -11.00 -6.71
N ASP A 133 -17.54 -11.19 -6.87
CA ASP A 133 -18.45 -10.06 -7.06
C ASP A 133 -18.23 -9.06 -5.92
N ASN A 134 -18.03 -7.79 -6.28
CA ASN A 134 -17.71 -6.68 -5.36
C ASN A 134 -16.37 -6.79 -4.62
N ALA A 135 -15.35 -7.47 -5.17
CA ALA A 135 -14.00 -7.52 -4.59
C ALA A 135 -13.43 -6.14 -4.24
N SER A 136 -13.70 -5.11 -5.05
CA SER A 136 -13.27 -3.74 -4.78
C SER A 136 -13.86 -3.16 -3.50
N GLU A 137 -15.13 -3.46 -3.20
CA GLU A 137 -15.83 -2.97 -2.00
C GLU A 137 -15.28 -3.65 -0.73
N ILE A 138 -14.98 -4.94 -0.83
CA ILE A 138 -14.30 -5.71 0.21
C ILE A 138 -12.90 -5.17 0.44
N LEU A 139 -12.16 -4.87 -0.64
CA LEU A 139 -10.83 -4.27 -0.56
C LEU A 139 -10.90 -2.93 0.19
N SER A 140 -11.81 -2.04 -0.17
CA SER A 140 -12.01 -0.76 0.53
C SER A 140 -12.37 -0.93 2.00
N SER A 141 -13.19 -1.93 2.33
CA SER A 141 -13.50 -2.28 3.72
C SER A 141 -12.27 -2.73 4.50
N LEU A 142 -11.38 -3.51 3.86
CA LEU A 142 -10.11 -3.94 4.44
C LEU A 142 -9.12 -2.77 4.57
N GLU A 143 -9.07 -1.85 3.62
CA GLU A 143 -8.24 -0.64 3.66
C GLU A 143 -8.61 0.23 4.86
N ILE A 144 -9.91 0.46 5.09
CA ILE A 144 -10.41 1.15 6.29
C ILE A 144 -9.96 0.40 7.55
N LEU A 145 -10.15 -0.92 7.58
CA LEU A 145 -9.74 -1.74 8.74
C LEU A 145 -8.23 -1.65 9.00
N LEU A 146 -7.38 -1.70 7.98
CA LEU A 146 -5.93 -1.55 8.09
C LEU A 146 -5.58 -0.19 8.72
N CYS A 147 -6.18 0.91 8.25
CA CYS A 147 -5.99 2.23 8.84
C CYS A 147 -6.38 2.27 10.32
N PHE A 148 -7.51 1.66 10.69
CA PHE A 148 -7.94 1.60 12.09
C PHE A 148 -7.00 0.76 12.95
N VAL A 149 -6.52 -0.37 12.45
CA VAL A 149 -5.55 -1.24 13.14
C VAL A 149 -4.23 -0.51 13.35
N LYS A 150 -3.70 0.16 12.32
CA LYS A 150 -2.51 1.00 12.45
C LYS A 150 -2.66 2.03 13.58
N ARG A 151 -3.83 2.66 13.70
CA ARG A 151 -4.08 3.75 14.67
C ARG A 151 -4.35 3.30 16.10
N THR A 152 -4.91 2.11 16.30
CA THR A 152 -5.50 1.75 17.61
C THR A 152 -5.00 0.43 18.19
N ALA A 153 -4.24 -0.37 17.43
CA ALA A 153 -3.83 -1.67 17.90
C ALA A 153 -2.70 -1.59 18.92
N VAL A 154 -3.06 -1.75 20.19
CA VAL A 154 -2.17 -2.22 21.25
C VAL A 154 -2.15 -3.77 21.21
N GLY A 155 -1.38 -4.34 20.28
CA GLY A 155 -0.72 -5.65 20.43
C GLY A 155 -1.51 -6.97 20.50
N ASP A 156 -2.84 -7.02 20.59
CA ASP A 156 -3.54 -8.33 20.67
C ASP A 156 -3.75 -8.99 19.29
N ARG A 157 -2.74 -9.73 18.84
CA ARG A 157 -2.74 -10.47 17.57
C ARG A 157 -3.80 -11.57 17.48
N GLU A 158 -4.28 -12.09 18.62
CA GLU A 158 -5.21 -13.21 18.68
C GLU A 158 -6.67 -12.77 18.73
N LYS A 159 -6.92 -11.47 18.88
CA LYS A 159 -8.24 -10.88 18.78
C LYS A 159 -8.88 -11.18 17.42
N SER A 160 -10.12 -11.67 17.46
CA SER A 160 -10.92 -11.89 16.24
C SER A 160 -11.16 -10.57 15.50
N ILE A 161 -11.00 -10.58 14.17
CA ILE A 161 -11.29 -9.43 13.31
C ILE A 161 -12.74 -8.99 13.50
N LYS A 162 -13.68 -9.95 13.58
CA LYS A 162 -15.09 -9.67 13.82
C LYS A 162 -15.30 -8.90 15.12
N ASN A 163 -14.75 -9.41 16.21
CA ASN A 163 -14.88 -8.76 17.53
C ASN A 163 -14.22 -7.38 17.55
N TYR A 164 -13.10 -7.22 16.84
CA TYR A 164 -12.44 -5.94 16.68
C TYR A 164 -13.33 -4.93 15.94
N VAL A 165 -13.89 -5.30 14.78
CA VAL A 165 -14.81 -4.45 14.01
C VAL A 165 -16.03 -4.06 14.85
N SER A 166 -16.63 -5.01 15.57
CA SER A 166 -17.82 -4.74 16.41
C SER A 166 -17.56 -3.80 17.59
N GLN A 167 -16.31 -3.64 18.04
CA GLN A 167 -15.99 -2.74 19.15
C GLN A 167 -15.94 -1.26 18.73
N TRP A 168 -15.76 -0.98 17.45
CA TRP A 168 -15.64 0.38 16.95
C TRP A 168 -16.93 0.81 16.26
N MET A 169 -17.67 1.74 16.88
CA MET A 169 -18.89 2.34 16.28
C MET A 169 -18.64 2.89 14.87
N LYS A 170 -17.43 3.41 14.59
CA LYS A 170 -17.04 3.91 13.27
C LYS A 170 -16.86 2.82 12.20
N LEU A 171 -16.79 1.54 12.59
CA LEU A 171 -16.68 0.39 11.69
C LEU A 171 -18.01 -0.36 11.54
N SER A 172 -19.10 0.14 12.15
CA SER A 172 -20.42 -0.52 12.05
C SER A 172 -20.92 -0.62 10.62
N SER A 173 -20.61 0.38 9.78
CA SER A 173 -20.93 0.39 8.35
C SER A 173 -20.29 -0.76 7.57
N LEU A 174 -19.13 -1.26 8.01
CA LEU A 174 -18.50 -2.42 7.37
C LEU A 174 -19.37 -3.69 7.49
N ASN A 175 -20.20 -3.79 8.54
CA ASN A 175 -21.11 -4.92 8.72
C ASN A 175 -22.36 -4.85 7.84
N GLU A 176 -22.66 -3.68 7.25
CA GLU A 176 -23.80 -3.50 6.34
C GLU A 176 -23.53 -4.19 4.99
N HIS A 177 -22.25 -4.33 4.61
CA HIS A 177 -21.85 -5.06 3.42
C HIS A 177 -21.97 -6.59 3.63
N GLU A 178 -22.98 -7.20 3.00
CA GLU A 178 -23.34 -8.62 3.21
C GLU A 178 -22.15 -9.58 3.01
N ARG A 179 -21.33 -9.36 1.99
CA ARG A 179 -20.15 -10.20 1.70
C ARG A 179 -19.01 -9.98 2.69
N PHE A 180 -18.74 -8.74 3.11
CA PHE A 180 -17.74 -8.46 4.14
C PHE A 180 -18.17 -9.09 5.48
N SER A 181 -19.45 -8.95 5.83
CA SER A 181 -20.06 -9.62 6.99
C SER A 181 -19.93 -11.15 6.92
N LYS A 182 -20.09 -11.76 5.74
CA LYS A 182 -19.81 -13.20 5.53
C LYS A 182 -18.33 -13.54 5.75
N MET A 183 -17.38 -12.74 5.26
CA MET A 183 -15.95 -12.94 5.53
C MET A 183 -15.63 -12.83 7.03
N LEU A 184 -16.24 -11.89 7.74
CA LEU A 184 -16.08 -11.74 9.19
C LEU A 184 -16.65 -12.94 9.99
N LYS A 185 -17.53 -13.76 9.40
CA LYS A 185 -18.00 -15.01 10.04
C LYS A 185 -16.93 -16.09 10.02
N VAL A 186 -15.97 -16.02 9.10
CA VAL A 186 -14.80 -16.89 9.15
C VAL A 186 -13.96 -16.47 10.36
N ASP A 187 -13.59 -17.43 11.19
CA ASP A 187 -12.81 -17.19 12.40
C ASP A 187 -11.38 -16.72 12.06
N LEU A 188 -11.24 -15.47 11.67
CA LEU A 188 -9.96 -14.84 11.40
C LEU A 188 -9.61 -13.89 12.55
N ARG A 189 -8.33 -13.92 12.90
CA ARG A 189 -7.70 -13.07 13.93
C ARG A 189 -6.87 -11.96 13.29
N LEU A 190 -6.56 -10.89 14.03
CA LEU A 190 -5.79 -9.74 13.53
C LEU A 190 -4.43 -10.13 12.93
N LYS A 191 -3.80 -11.22 13.39
CA LYS A 191 -2.60 -11.79 12.76
C LYS A 191 -2.77 -12.25 11.31
N HIS A 192 -3.99 -12.44 10.82
CA HIS A 192 -4.24 -12.85 9.43
C HIS A 192 -4.64 -11.68 8.52
N LEU A 193 -4.69 -10.46 9.06
CA LEU A 193 -5.27 -9.30 8.38
C LEU A 193 -4.52 -8.96 7.09
N VAL A 194 -3.20 -8.94 7.12
CA VAL A 194 -2.39 -8.62 5.93
C VAL A 194 -2.56 -9.69 4.86
N SER A 195 -2.55 -10.98 5.24
CA SER A 195 -2.80 -12.06 4.29
C SER A 195 -4.21 -12.04 3.70
N LEU A 196 -5.20 -11.57 4.47
CA LEU A 196 -6.57 -11.39 3.98
C LEU A 196 -6.66 -10.27 2.94
N TYR A 197 -6.03 -9.14 3.24
CA TYR A 197 -5.91 -8.01 2.33
C TYR A 197 -5.23 -8.43 1.02
N GLU A 198 -4.06 -9.05 1.09
CA GLU A 198 -3.31 -9.51 -0.08
C GLU A 198 -4.10 -10.48 -0.96
N LEU A 199 -4.95 -11.32 -0.37
CA LEU A 199 -5.78 -12.29 -1.09
C LEU A 199 -6.92 -11.64 -1.86
N VAL A 200 -7.63 -10.67 -1.25
CA VAL A 200 -8.68 -9.89 -1.91
C VAL A 200 -8.08 -8.98 -2.98
N GLU A 201 -6.95 -8.35 -2.66
CA GLU A 201 -6.22 -7.49 -3.58
C GLU A 201 -5.85 -8.20 -4.87
N GLU A 202 -5.37 -9.45 -4.79
CA GLU A 202 -5.02 -10.23 -5.97
C GLU A 202 -6.23 -10.41 -6.91
N GLN A 203 -7.43 -10.65 -6.37
CA GLN A 203 -8.66 -10.75 -7.17
C GLN A 203 -9.03 -9.43 -7.84
N VAL A 204 -8.89 -8.31 -7.13
CA VAL A 204 -9.14 -6.98 -7.70
C VAL A 204 -8.14 -6.69 -8.82
N ALA A 205 -6.87 -7.06 -8.63
CA ALA A 205 -5.83 -6.85 -9.61
C ALA A 205 -6.10 -7.61 -10.92
N ASP A 206 -6.61 -8.85 -10.87
CA ASP A 206 -6.93 -9.64 -12.08
C ASP A 206 -7.94 -8.96 -13.02
N VAL A 207 -8.77 -8.06 -12.49
CA VAL A 207 -9.69 -7.21 -13.25
C VAL A 207 -9.03 -5.88 -13.62
N LYS A 208 -8.47 -5.16 -12.64
CA LYS A 208 -8.04 -3.77 -12.82
C LYS A 208 -6.78 -3.60 -13.68
N ILE A 209 -5.81 -4.52 -13.61
CA ILE A 209 -4.52 -4.34 -14.31
C ILE A 209 -4.64 -4.27 -15.84
N LYS A 210 -5.74 -4.80 -16.40
CA LYS A 210 -6.01 -4.78 -17.85
C LYS A 210 -6.31 -3.37 -18.36
N TYR A 211 -6.74 -2.48 -17.47
CA TYR A 211 -7.18 -1.12 -17.79
C TYR A 211 -6.14 -0.06 -17.40
N ILE A 212 -4.91 -0.44 -17.06
CA ILE A 212 -3.86 0.54 -16.82
C ILE A 212 -3.54 1.31 -18.11
N HIS A 213 -3.06 2.54 -17.93
CA HIS A 213 -2.77 3.44 -19.03
C HIS A 213 -1.74 2.85 -20.01
N GLU A 214 -1.91 3.14 -21.30
CA GLU A 214 -1.11 2.55 -22.39
C GLU A 214 0.39 2.84 -22.27
N LYS A 215 0.72 3.98 -21.67
CA LYS A 215 2.08 4.40 -21.32
C LYS A 215 2.88 3.40 -20.44
N TYR A 216 2.20 2.45 -19.80
CA TYR A 216 2.81 1.37 -19.02
C TYR A 216 2.83 0.00 -19.73
N LYS A 217 2.56 0.00 -21.04
CA LYS A 217 2.54 -1.18 -21.91
C LYS A 217 3.55 -1.11 -23.05
N GLU A 218 4.62 -0.35 -22.85
CA GLU A 218 5.70 -0.27 -23.84
C GLU A 218 6.34 -1.64 -24.07
N GLU A 219 6.57 -1.99 -25.33
CA GLU A 219 7.09 -3.30 -25.72
C GLU A 219 8.45 -3.59 -25.09
N LEU A 220 8.65 -4.84 -24.69
CA LEU A 220 9.94 -5.30 -24.22
C LEU A 220 10.94 -5.48 -25.37
N SER A 221 12.11 -4.87 -25.24
CA SER A 221 13.25 -5.13 -26.13
C SER A 221 13.77 -6.57 -25.99
N ALA A 222 14.60 -7.00 -26.95
CA ALA A 222 15.22 -8.32 -26.91
C ALA A 222 16.07 -8.52 -25.65
N ASP A 223 16.83 -7.48 -25.25
CA ASP A 223 17.69 -7.50 -24.07
C ASP A 223 16.88 -7.57 -22.78
N MET A 224 15.74 -6.86 -22.70
CA MET A 224 14.82 -6.94 -21.55
C MET A 224 14.22 -8.34 -21.41
N LYS A 225 13.78 -8.95 -22.52
CA LYS A 225 13.25 -10.34 -22.52
C LYS A 225 14.33 -11.33 -22.07
N MET A 226 15.58 -11.13 -22.49
CA MET A 226 16.70 -11.95 -22.07
C MET A 226 16.99 -11.79 -20.58
N ALA A 227 17.02 -10.55 -20.07
CA ALA A 227 17.22 -10.27 -18.65
C ALA A 227 16.15 -10.95 -17.79
N ILE A 228 14.86 -10.80 -18.11
CA ILE A 228 13.76 -11.50 -17.42
C ILE A 228 13.96 -13.01 -17.46
N THR A 229 14.36 -13.56 -18.62
CA THR A 229 14.58 -15.00 -18.78
C THR A 229 15.72 -15.53 -17.90
N ASN A 230 16.75 -14.72 -17.66
CA ASN A 230 17.88 -15.10 -16.84
C ASN A 230 17.57 -15.03 -15.34
N SER A 231 16.71 -14.08 -14.94
CA SER A 231 16.33 -13.83 -13.55
C SER A 231 15.23 -14.75 -13.02
N VAL A 232 14.33 -15.23 -13.88
CA VAL A 232 13.10 -15.93 -13.48
C VAL A 232 13.18 -17.45 -13.69
N ASP A 233 12.80 -18.22 -12.67
CA ASP A 233 12.57 -19.66 -12.77
C ASP A 233 11.18 -19.97 -13.33
N PHE A 234 11.15 -20.40 -14.59
CA PHE A 234 9.94 -20.84 -15.29
C PHE A 234 9.68 -22.34 -15.20
N GLU A 235 10.65 -23.13 -14.71
CA GLU A 235 10.61 -24.59 -14.80
C GLU A 235 10.38 -25.28 -13.44
N GLN A 236 10.41 -24.51 -12.34
CA GLN A 236 10.38 -25.02 -10.96
C GLN A 236 11.43 -26.13 -10.80
N GLN A 237 12.60 -25.94 -11.41
CA GLN A 237 13.65 -26.95 -11.42
C GLN A 237 14.52 -26.80 -10.18
N THR A 238 14.73 -27.91 -9.50
CA THR A 238 15.66 -28.09 -8.38
C THR A 238 17.14 -27.95 -8.77
N THR A 239 17.45 -27.35 -9.92
CA THR A 239 18.82 -27.12 -10.35
C THR A 239 19.42 -25.96 -9.56
N MET A 240 20.71 -26.07 -9.22
CA MET A 240 21.51 -25.16 -8.38
C MET A 240 21.56 -23.67 -8.82
N LYS A 241 20.75 -23.25 -9.78
CA LYS A 241 20.70 -21.87 -10.26
C LYS A 241 19.77 -21.06 -9.36
N LYS A 242 20.32 -20.08 -8.63
CA LYS A 242 19.51 -19.06 -7.95
C LYS A 242 18.65 -18.34 -9.00
N ALA A 243 17.34 -18.39 -8.84
CA ALA A 243 16.38 -17.76 -9.73
C ALA A 243 15.10 -17.41 -8.96
N ILE A 244 14.43 -16.33 -9.36
CA ILE A 244 13.20 -15.86 -8.73
C ILE A 244 12.02 -16.67 -9.27
N PRO A 245 11.13 -17.25 -8.44
CA PRO A 245 9.97 -17.99 -8.93
C PRO A 245 9.08 -17.14 -9.84
N ALA A 246 8.69 -17.66 -11.00
CA ALA A 246 7.85 -16.93 -11.96
C ALA A 246 6.54 -16.42 -11.38
N GLU A 247 5.89 -17.22 -10.53
CA GLU A 247 4.63 -16.85 -9.88
C GLU A 247 4.83 -15.67 -8.93
N ALA A 248 5.91 -15.67 -8.15
CA ALA A 248 6.21 -14.60 -7.21
C ALA A 248 6.59 -13.30 -7.94
N PHE A 249 7.36 -13.39 -9.03
CA PHE A 249 7.70 -12.24 -9.87
C PHE A 249 6.44 -11.63 -10.51
N ALA A 250 5.59 -12.47 -11.10
CA ALA A 250 4.35 -12.02 -11.71
C ALA A 250 3.41 -11.37 -10.68
N LEU A 251 3.34 -11.92 -9.46
CA LEU A 251 2.54 -11.36 -8.37
C LEU A 251 3.08 -9.99 -7.91
N ALA A 252 4.40 -9.83 -7.80
CA ALA A 252 5.01 -8.55 -7.44
C ALA A 252 4.71 -7.47 -8.49
N LEU A 253 4.82 -7.78 -9.79
CA LEU A 253 4.41 -6.87 -10.86
C LEU A 253 2.91 -6.56 -10.82
N LYS A 254 2.08 -7.57 -10.55
CA LYS A 254 0.62 -7.41 -10.43
C LYS A 254 0.25 -6.42 -9.31
N ARG A 255 0.87 -6.58 -8.13
CA ARG A 255 0.68 -5.67 -6.99
C ARG A 255 1.21 -4.27 -7.29
N PHE A 256 2.38 -4.15 -7.94
CA PHE A 256 2.92 -2.87 -8.36
C PHE A 256 1.98 -2.13 -9.33
N MET A 257 1.44 -2.82 -10.34
CA MET A 257 0.45 -2.25 -11.24
C MET A 257 -0.79 -1.75 -10.50
N LEU A 258 -1.35 -2.57 -9.59
CA LEU A 258 -2.57 -2.20 -8.87
C LEU A 258 -2.33 -1.06 -7.87
N ARG A 259 -1.29 -1.12 -7.04
CA ARG A 259 -1.04 -0.15 -5.96
C ARG A 259 -0.42 1.15 -6.44
N TYR A 260 0.38 1.11 -7.51
CA TYR A 260 1.19 2.26 -7.95
C TYR A 260 0.74 2.82 -9.30
N LEU A 261 0.51 1.97 -10.30
CA LEU A 261 0.23 2.45 -11.67
C LEU A 261 -1.24 2.81 -11.93
N THR A 262 -2.14 2.48 -11.02
CA THR A 262 -3.53 2.98 -11.06
C THR A 262 -3.66 4.43 -10.61
N LEU A 263 -2.59 4.98 -10.02
CA LEU A 263 -2.52 6.35 -9.53
C LEU A 263 -2.10 7.31 -10.64
N GLU A 264 -2.45 8.59 -10.50
CA GLU A 264 -2.06 9.61 -11.46
C GLU A 264 -0.55 9.93 -11.40
N ASN A 265 0.00 10.36 -12.55
CA ASN A 265 1.33 10.99 -12.67
C ASN A 265 2.59 10.16 -12.35
N GLN A 266 2.55 8.82 -12.45
CA GLN A 266 3.79 8.04 -12.28
C GLN A 266 4.76 8.21 -13.45
N LYS A 267 6.06 8.29 -13.15
CA LYS A 267 7.14 8.49 -14.10
C LYS A 267 7.49 7.20 -14.84
N GLU A 268 7.18 7.18 -16.14
CA GLU A 268 7.30 5.99 -16.98
C GLU A 268 8.75 5.55 -17.25
N LYS A 269 9.67 6.51 -17.34
CA LYS A 269 11.08 6.26 -17.70
C LYS A 269 11.96 5.88 -16.51
N GLU A 270 11.41 5.80 -15.31
CA GLU A 270 12.19 5.37 -14.16
C GLU A 270 12.40 3.85 -14.18
N PRO A 271 13.57 3.36 -13.75
CA PRO A 271 13.83 1.94 -13.61
C PRO A 271 12.91 1.26 -12.58
N LEU A 272 12.36 0.09 -12.92
CA LEU A 272 11.48 -0.68 -12.04
C LEU A 272 12.18 -1.18 -10.77
N TYR A 273 13.50 -1.41 -10.83
CA TYR A 273 14.24 -1.93 -9.69
C TYR A 273 14.23 -0.97 -8.49
N HIS A 274 14.08 0.34 -8.69
CA HIS A 274 13.95 1.29 -7.58
C HIS A 274 12.72 1.01 -6.69
N TYR A 275 11.68 0.42 -7.26
CA TYR A 275 10.44 0.10 -6.56
C TYR A 275 10.38 -1.34 -6.09
N LEU A 276 10.91 -2.27 -6.89
CA LEU A 276 10.77 -3.70 -6.67
C LEU A 276 11.98 -4.33 -5.97
N ARG A 277 13.14 -3.67 -5.87
CA ARG A 277 14.24 -4.11 -5.00
C ARG A 277 14.16 -3.54 -3.59
N ASP A 278 13.23 -2.63 -3.30
CA ASP A 278 13.10 -2.07 -1.95
C ASP A 278 12.98 -3.17 -0.90
N ASN A 279 13.52 -2.94 0.31
CA ASN A 279 13.77 -3.91 1.39
C ASN A 279 12.47 -4.51 2.00
N ASN A 280 11.64 -5.07 1.13
CA ASN A 280 10.28 -5.52 1.36
C ASN A 280 9.33 -4.50 2.02
N THR A 281 9.70 -3.22 2.15
CA THR A 281 8.89 -2.22 2.87
C THR A 281 7.55 -1.96 2.19
N LEU A 282 7.53 -2.04 0.85
CA LEU A 282 6.32 -1.86 0.04
C LEU A 282 5.50 -3.16 -0.13
N ASN A 283 5.99 -4.28 0.39
CA ASN A 283 5.30 -5.57 0.41
C ASN A 283 4.76 -6.03 -0.95
N PHE A 284 5.52 -5.77 -2.03
CA PHE A 284 5.18 -6.31 -3.35
C PHE A 284 5.47 -7.80 -3.45
N TRP A 285 6.56 -8.26 -2.83
CA TRP A 285 6.98 -9.65 -2.91
C TRP A 285 6.29 -10.51 -1.85
N PRO A 286 5.98 -11.78 -2.16
CA PRO A 286 5.61 -12.76 -1.15
C PRO A 286 6.75 -12.93 -0.13
N SER A 287 6.43 -13.16 1.15
CA SER A 287 7.43 -13.44 2.19
C SER A 287 8.26 -14.71 1.97
N THR A 288 7.88 -15.53 0.99
CA THR A 288 8.61 -16.75 0.62
C THR A 288 9.84 -16.46 -0.26
N VAL A 289 9.98 -15.25 -0.81
CA VAL A 289 11.11 -14.88 -1.66
C VAL A 289 12.14 -14.10 -0.82
N PRO A 290 13.39 -14.58 -0.69
CA PRO A 290 14.43 -13.86 0.02
C PRO A 290 14.77 -12.52 -0.64
N GLU A 291 15.02 -11.50 0.16
CA GLU A 291 15.34 -10.15 -0.32
C GLU A 291 16.68 -10.11 -1.06
N GLU A 292 17.67 -10.86 -0.57
CA GLU A 292 18.99 -10.96 -1.21
C GLU A 292 18.89 -11.53 -2.62
N LEU A 293 17.96 -12.47 -2.83
CA LEU A 293 17.69 -13.06 -4.14
C LEU A 293 17.12 -12.03 -5.11
N ILE A 294 16.22 -11.16 -4.63
CA ILE A 294 15.62 -10.09 -5.42
C ILE A 294 16.68 -9.05 -5.79
N ASN A 295 17.48 -8.64 -4.81
CA ASN A 295 18.54 -7.65 -5.00
C ASN A 295 19.61 -8.13 -6.00
N GLU A 296 19.99 -9.42 -5.94
CA GLU A 296 20.98 -10.02 -6.82
C GLU A 296 20.45 -10.21 -8.26
N LEU A 297 19.18 -10.61 -8.41
CA LEU A 297 18.68 -11.13 -9.69
C LEU A 297 17.69 -10.24 -10.43
N PHE A 298 17.08 -9.23 -9.80
CA PHE A 298 16.06 -8.43 -10.48
C PHE A 298 16.64 -7.67 -11.69
N PRO A 299 16.00 -7.70 -12.88
CA PRO A 299 16.51 -7.01 -14.06
C PRO A 299 16.64 -5.49 -13.90
N GLU A 300 17.81 -4.93 -14.20
CA GLU A 300 18.08 -3.49 -14.05
C GLU A 300 17.60 -2.65 -15.24
N ASN A 301 17.44 -3.26 -16.40
CA ASN A 301 17.07 -2.60 -17.65
C ASN A 301 15.56 -2.45 -17.86
N LEU A 302 14.73 -2.90 -16.92
CA LEU A 302 13.27 -2.74 -17.02
C LEU A 302 12.84 -1.37 -16.52
N LEU A 303 12.01 -0.68 -17.31
CA LEU A 303 11.41 0.60 -16.94
C LEU A 303 9.97 0.42 -16.47
N VAL A 304 9.45 1.40 -15.73
CA VAL A 304 8.05 1.46 -15.32
C VAL A 304 7.11 1.34 -16.53
N ALA A 305 7.51 1.93 -17.67
CA ALA A 305 6.80 1.82 -18.95
C ALA A 305 6.60 0.38 -19.46
N ASN A 306 7.45 -0.57 -19.07
CA ASN A 306 7.41 -1.96 -19.56
C ASN A 306 6.67 -2.93 -18.63
N THR A 307 6.10 -2.45 -17.52
CA THR A 307 5.57 -3.29 -16.43
C THR A 307 4.55 -4.32 -16.92
N TYR A 308 3.58 -3.88 -17.72
CA TYR A 308 2.50 -4.75 -18.18
C TYR A 308 2.99 -5.83 -19.16
N GLU A 309 3.87 -5.45 -20.07
CA GLU A 309 4.44 -6.39 -21.03
C GLU A 309 5.39 -7.38 -20.36
N ALA A 310 6.16 -6.96 -19.34
CA ALA A 310 6.94 -7.85 -18.49
C ALA A 310 6.07 -8.88 -17.78
N TYR A 311 4.98 -8.44 -17.16
CA TYR A 311 4.00 -9.32 -16.53
C TYR A 311 3.43 -10.32 -17.55
N THR A 312 2.93 -9.82 -18.68
CA THR A 312 2.32 -10.64 -19.73
C THR A 312 3.31 -11.67 -20.30
N PHE A 313 4.56 -11.27 -20.52
CA PHE A 313 5.63 -12.16 -20.98
C PHE A 313 5.88 -13.30 -19.99
N ILE A 314 5.99 -13.01 -18.69
CA ILE A 314 6.23 -14.01 -17.65
C ILE A 314 5.07 -15.01 -17.60
N ILE A 315 3.82 -14.52 -17.59
CA ILE A 315 2.62 -15.37 -17.56
C ILE A 315 2.57 -16.29 -18.80
N LYS A 316 2.74 -15.73 -20.00
CA LYS A 316 2.73 -16.50 -21.25
C LYS A 316 3.81 -17.57 -21.24
N LYS A 317 5.05 -17.20 -20.88
CA LYS A 317 6.19 -18.13 -20.88
C LYS A 317 6.01 -19.25 -19.87
N THR A 318 5.48 -18.95 -18.68
CA THR A 318 5.20 -19.97 -17.66
C THR A 318 4.13 -20.95 -18.13
N ARG A 319 3.03 -20.47 -18.74
CA ARG A 319 1.99 -21.33 -19.32
C ARG A 319 2.55 -22.25 -20.42
N THR A 320 3.33 -21.71 -21.35
CA THR A 320 3.96 -22.51 -22.42
C THR A 320 4.84 -23.63 -21.86
N LYS A 321 5.63 -23.34 -20.82
CA LYS A 321 6.51 -24.32 -20.16
C LYS A 321 5.71 -25.39 -19.40
N GLN A 322 4.64 -25.01 -18.70
CA GLN A 322 3.74 -25.95 -18.03
C GLN A 322 3.06 -26.89 -19.03
N GLN A 323 2.55 -26.37 -20.15
CA GLN A 323 1.94 -27.18 -21.21
C GLN A 323 2.94 -28.15 -21.85
N ALA A 324 4.16 -27.70 -22.12
CA ALA A 324 5.22 -28.56 -22.64
C ALA A 324 5.59 -29.70 -21.65
N LYS A 325 5.62 -29.42 -20.34
CA LYS A 325 5.86 -30.42 -19.28
C LYS A 325 4.75 -31.46 -19.23
N GLN A 326 3.49 -31.04 -19.31
CA GLN A 326 2.33 -31.94 -19.35
C GLN A 326 2.30 -32.81 -20.62
N ALA A 327 2.68 -32.26 -21.78
CA ALA A 327 2.77 -33.01 -23.03
C ALA A 327 3.86 -34.10 -22.96
N LYS A 328 5.04 -33.78 -22.41
CA LYS A 328 6.12 -34.76 -22.18
C LYS A 328 5.72 -35.84 -21.18
N ALA A 329 5.02 -35.49 -20.10
CA ALA A 329 4.54 -36.46 -19.10
C ALA A 329 3.48 -37.42 -19.66
N LYS A 330 2.64 -36.97 -20.61
CA LYS A 330 1.66 -37.83 -21.29
C LYS A 330 2.31 -38.81 -22.27
N GLN A 331 3.42 -38.44 -22.90
CA GLN A 331 4.18 -39.33 -23.80
C GLN A 331 5.03 -40.37 -23.04
N ALA A 332 5.36 -40.14 -21.78
CA ALA A 332 6.18 -41.03 -20.95
C ALA A 332 5.39 -42.12 -20.19
N LYS A 333 4.05 -42.19 -20.31
CA LYS A 333 3.27 -43.29 -19.70
C LYS A 333 3.45 -44.58 -20.52
N PRO A 334 3.93 -45.70 -19.95
CA PRO A 334 4.12 -46.93 -20.70
C PRO A 334 2.77 -47.53 -21.13
N ALA A 335 2.73 -48.09 -22.34
CA ALA A 335 1.61 -48.88 -22.82
C ALA A 335 1.33 -50.05 -21.85
N LYS A 336 0.05 -50.26 -21.50
CA LYS A 336 -0.39 -51.39 -20.67
C LYS A 336 0.19 -52.71 -21.21
N PRO A 337 0.80 -53.58 -20.39
CA PRO A 337 1.21 -54.89 -20.86
C PRO A 337 -0.04 -55.69 -21.24
N GLY A 338 -0.03 -56.25 -22.45
CA GLY A 338 -1.14 -57.02 -22.99
C GLY A 338 -1.51 -58.19 -22.09
N ARG A 339 -2.82 -58.46 -21.99
CA ARG A 339 -3.36 -59.71 -21.43
C ARG A 339 -2.65 -60.90 -22.08
N ARG A 340 -1.85 -61.63 -21.31
CA ARG A 340 -1.50 -63.02 -21.67
C ARG A 340 -2.80 -63.82 -21.65
N LYS A 341 -3.08 -64.54 -22.74
CA LYS A 341 -4.13 -65.55 -22.79
C LYS A 341 -3.77 -66.65 -21.77
N PRO A 342 -4.74 -67.24 -21.04
CA PRO A 342 -4.49 -68.41 -20.23
C PRO A 342 -4.19 -69.61 -21.13
N ASP A 343 -3.14 -70.34 -20.78
CA ASP A 343 -2.73 -71.59 -21.41
C ASP A 343 -3.85 -72.64 -21.35
N GLU A 344 -4.08 -73.32 -22.47
CA GLU A 344 -4.90 -74.52 -22.56
C GLU A 344 -4.24 -75.64 -21.73
N PHE A 345 -4.92 -76.06 -20.66
CA PHE A 345 -4.67 -77.34 -20.02
C PHE A 345 -5.04 -78.45 -21.00
N ILE A 346 -4.04 -79.07 -21.61
CA ILE A 346 -4.13 -80.44 -22.10
C ILE A 346 -3.39 -81.29 -21.08
N ASP A 347 -4.11 -82.13 -20.35
CA ASP A 347 -3.50 -83.30 -19.73
C ASP A 347 -4.33 -84.53 -20.09
N ASN A 348 -3.68 -85.42 -20.83
CA ASN A 348 -4.10 -86.76 -21.18
C ASN A 348 -3.08 -87.68 -20.49
N MET A 349 -3.45 -88.27 -19.35
CA MET A 349 -3.19 -89.67 -18.97
C MET A 349 -3.71 -89.99 -17.58
#